data_AF-A0A839QMJ4-F1
#
_entry.id   AF-A0A839QMJ4-F1
#
_cell.length_a   1.000
_cell.length_b   1.000
_cell.length_c   1.000
_cell.angle_alpha   90.00
_cell.angle_beta   90.00
_cell.angle_gamma   90.00
#
_symmetry.space_group_name_H-M   'P 1'
#
loop_
_entity.id
_entity.type
_entity.pdbx_description
1 polymer ?
#
loop_
_entity_poly.entity_id
_entity_poly.type
_entity_poly.pdbx_seq_one_letter_code
_entity_poly.pdbx_strand_id
1 'polypeptide(L)'
;MKTNETERNFMNSNPSVLHVEASEGAGALDAIDASNGATSFIHVQHREGSSERVNLTQVARHNPDRRDLLVGLAARGFYGYVTDDYITRYVHERRLNALWNPLKSGEYSMSAEGVVYSYTAPTVDLGNTKLLVIFSAMNAPIYSSSLMRYFAQNFSTAQKYITPETAILRISDVGGVVGNFYMNTSYHLNNVENIQKLIKKISISKNIMSLNIVLYGTSKGGTAALYHGLIGDYKSISVDPVVSDHHYVELWSDSHFTVNSIFIETKESLFRRTVSEYLENCKNIEPEVRNVVICSKRSPQYKYIEQILIDPLISRLSFFNVDHPGILDHPDVGPKSLPITTMIINSLLYGIDIKSGLTTVV
;
A
#
# COMPACT_ATOMS: atom_id res chain seq x y z
N MET A 1 -35.12 0.16 12.16
CA MET A 1 -34.20 0.92 13.02
C MET A 1 -33.56 2.00 12.16
N LYS A 2 -33.60 3.25 12.63
CA LYS A 2 -33.55 4.49 11.83
C LYS A 2 -32.39 4.55 10.82
N THR A 3 -32.73 4.61 9.53
CA THR A 3 -31.87 5.13 8.47
C THR A 3 -31.57 6.59 8.78
N ASN A 4 -30.28 6.95 8.87
CA ASN A 4 -29.84 8.32 9.16
C ASN A 4 -30.40 9.27 8.07
N GLU A 5 -31.13 10.30 8.48
CA GLU A 5 -31.63 11.38 7.60
C GLU A 5 -30.53 12.03 6.76
N THR A 6 -29.26 11.89 7.18
CA THR A 6 -28.07 12.32 6.46
C THR A 6 -27.84 11.56 5.14
N GLU A 7 -28.29 10.31 4.99
CA GLU A 7 -28.21 9.57 3.72
C GLU A 7 -29.33 9.97 2.74
N ARG A 8 -30.54 10.26 3.25
CA ARG A 8 -31.66 10.74 2.41
C ARG A 8 -31.36 12.08 1.76
N ASN A 9 -30.68 12.98 2.48
CA ASN A 9 -30.33 14.29 1.93
C ASN A 9 -29.14 14.26 0.97
N PHE A 10 -28.33 13.20 0.94
CA PHE A 10 -27.25 13.02 -0.04
C PHE A 10 -27.74 12.39 -1.36
N MET A 11 -28.88 11.68 -1.34
CA MET A 11 -29.52 11.12 -2.54
C MET A 11 -30.26 12.17 -3.39
N ASN A 12 -30.60 13.34 -2.83
CA ASN A 12 -31.43 14.35 -3.51
C ASN A 12 -30.65 15.30 -4.46
N SER A 13 -29.35 15.08 -4.68
CA SER A 13 -28.57 15.70 -5.77
C SER A 13 -27.97 14.62 -6.67
N ASN A 14 -28.85 13.81 -7.28
CA ASN A 14 -28.62 12.60 -8.10
C ASN A 14 -27.15 12.29 -8.45
N PRO A 15 -26.40 11.58 -7.57
CA PRO A 15 -25.32 10.74 -8.04
C PRO A 15 -25.95 9.44 -8.59
N SER A 16 -25.75 9.11 -9.87
CA SER A 16 -26.32 7.89 -10.45
C SER A 16 -25.75 6.66 -9.73
N VAL A 17 -26.64 5.98 -9.02
CA VAL A 17 -26.41 4.65 -8.46
C VAL A 17 -26.79 3.65 -9.52
N LEU A 18 -25.84 2.81 -9.94
CA LEU A 18 -26.12 1.68 -10.81
C LEU A 18 -26.30 0.43 -9.97
N HIS A 19 -27.37 -0.32 -10.23
CA HIS A 19 -27.62 -1.62 -9.60
C HIS A 19 -27.33 -2.70 -10.63
N VAL A 20 -26.51 -3.68 -10.26
CA VAL A 20 -26.13 -4.80 -11.15
C VAL A 20 -26.15 -6.11 -10.39
N GLU A 21 -26.48 -7.17 -11.10
CA GLU A 21 -26.34 -8.53 -10.59
C GLU A 21 -24.94 -9.05 -10.93
N ALA A 22 -24.28 -9.69 -9.96
CA ALA A 22 -22.94 -10.19 -10.20
C ALA A 22 -22.91 -11.30 -11.28
N SER A 23 -24.04 -11.98 -11.50
CA SER A 23 -24.27 -12.96 -12.59
C SER A 23 -24.20 -12.36 -13.98
N GLU A 24 -24.38 -11.04 -14.12
CA GLU A 24 -24.26 -10.36 -15.42
C GLU A 24 -22.80 -10.27 -15.89
N GLY A 25 -21.83 -10.38 -14.98
CA GLY A 25 -20.40 -10.41 -15.32
C GLY A 25 -19.98 -9.25 -16.22
N ALA A 26 -19.61 -9.56 -17.47
CA ALA A 26 -19.25 -8.56 -18.48
C ALA A 26 -20.37 -7.56 -18.80
N GLY A 27 -21.64 -7.99 -18.80
CA GLY A 27 -22.78 -7.10 -19.07
C GLY A 27 -22.91 -5.99 -18.01
N ALA A 28 -22.55 -6.27 -16.76
CA ALA A 28 -22.49 -5.25 -15.72
C ALA A 28 -21.38 -4.22 -15.99
N LEU A 29 -20.24 -4.66 -16.53
CA LEU A 29 -19.14 -3.76 -16.92
C LEU A 29 -19.54 -2.88 -18.12
N ASP A 30 -20.22 -3.45 -19.11
CA ASP A 30 -20.72 -2.70 -20.27
C ASP A 30 -21.72 -1.61 -19.85
N ALA A 31 -22.60 -1.91 -18.88
CA ALA A 31 -23.52 -0.92 -18.32
C ALA A 31 -22.80 0.24 -17.60
N ILE A 32 -21.68 -0.04 -16.93
CA ILE A 32 -20.84 0.98 -16.31
C ILE A 32 -20.18 1.85 -17.37
N ASP A 33 -19.61 1.24 -18.42
CA ASP A 33 -18.95 1.96 -19.50
C ASP A 33 -19.94 2.83 -20.29
N ALA A 34 -21.14 2.32 -20.54
CA ALA A 34 -22.23 3.07 -21.18
C ALA A 34 -22.67 4.30 -20.38
N SER A 35 -22.40 4.35 -19.07
CA SER A 35 -22.67 5.53 -18.25
C SER A 35 -21.74 6.71 -18.55
N ASN A 36 -20.69 6.53 -19.36
CA ASN A 36 -19.73 7.56 -19.75
C ASN A 36 -19.17 8.35 -18.55
N GLY A 37 -18.89 7.65 -17.45
CA GLY A 37 -18.38 8.25 -16.23
C GLY A 37 -19.42 9.04 -15.43
N ALA A 38 -20.73 8.91 -15.69
CA ALA A 38 -21.76 9.50 -14.83
C ALA A 38 -21.88 8.73 -13.49
N THR A 39 -21.72 7.40 -13.51
CA THR A 39 -21.88 6.53 -12.35
C THR A 39 -20.83 6.78 -11.27
N SER A 40 -21.29 7.04 -10.06
CA SER A 40 -20.43 7.27 -8.89
C SER A 40 -20.56 6.19 -7.83
N PHE A 41 -21.66 5.45 -7.86
CA PHE A 41 -21.96 4.38 -6.91
C PHE A 41 -22.48 3.17 -7.67
N ILE A 42 -22.04 1.99 -7.27
CA ILE A 42 -22.51 0.72 -7.84
C ILE A 42 -22.91 -0.21 -6.70
N HIS A 43 -24.09 -0.79 -6.80
CA HIS A 43 -24.57 -1.81 -5.89
C HIS A 43 -24.55 -3.15 -6.62
N VAL A 44 -23.65 -4.04 -6.19
CA VAL A 44 -23.50 -5.36 -6.79
C VAL A 44 -24.16 -6.40 -5.91
N GLN A 45 -25.27 -6.96 -6.37
CA GLN A 45 -25.92 -8.11 -5.73
C GLN A 45 -25.20 -9.40 -6.12
N HIS A 46 -24.74 -10.19 -5.14
CA HIS A 46 -23.86 -11.33 -5.40
C HIS A 46 -24.37 -12.70 -4.93
N ARG A 47 -25.58 -12.80 -4.35
CA ARG A 47 -26.30 -14.03 -3.99
C ARG A 47 -27.83 -13.81 -3.89
N GLU A 48 -28.62 -14.90 -3.92
CA GLU A 48 -30.06 -14.94 -3.59
C GLU A 48 -30.31 -15.72 -2.29
N GLY A 49 -31.23 -15.26 -1.41
CA GLY A 49 -31.76 -15.99 -0.24
C GLY A 49 -30.89 -16.00 1.04
N SER A 50 -31.48 -15.72 2.23
CA SER A 50 -30.83 -15.53 3.56
C SER A 50 -29.95 -16.72 4.03
N SER A 51 -28.80 -16.60 4.72
CA SER A 51 -28.20 -15.53 5.55
C SER A 51 -26.66 -15.58 5.53
N GLU A 52 -25.94 -14.51 5.14
CA GLU A 52 -24.48 -14.36 5.43
C GLU A 52 -23.96 -12.94 5.13
N ARG A 53 -23.07 -12.38 5.99
CA ARG A 53 -22.37 -11.08 5.79
C ARG A 53 -21.14 -11.19 4.85
N VAL A 54 -21.24 -11.99 3.80
CA VAL A 54 -20.12 -12.24 2.87
C VAL A 54 -20.15 -11.18 1.78
N ASN A 55 -19.00 -10.56 1.47
CA ASN A 55 -18.89 -9.54 0.42
C ASN A 55 -18.36 -10.10 -0.91
N LEU A 56 -18.47 -9.32 -1.99
CA LEU A 56 -18.03 -9.72 -3.33
C LEU A 56 -16.53 -10.07 -3.38
N THR A 57 -15.68 -9.37 -2.63
CA THR A 57 -14.24 -9.69 -2.55
C THR A 57 -14.01 -11.10 -2.01
N GLN A 58 -14.77 -11.51 -1.01
CA GLN A 58 -14.70 -12.87 -0.46
C GLN A 58 -15.26 -13.90 -1.45
N VAL A 59 -16.37 -13.61 -2.13
CA VAL A 59 -16.95 -14.51 -3.15
C VAL A 59 -15.99 -14.70 -4.33
N ALA A 60 -15.37 -13.63 -4.80
CA ALA A 60 -14.42 -13.61 -5.92
C ALA A 60 -13.15 -14.43 -5.68
N ARG A 61 -12.86 -14.85 -4.44
CA ARG A 61 -11.74 -15.76 -4.15
C ARG A 61 -11.94 -17.16 -4.71
N HIS A 62 -13.20 -17.56 -4.91
CA HIS A 62 -13.57 -18.94 -5.25
C HIS A 62 -14.45 -19.02 -6.50
N ASN A 63 -14.73 -17.90 -7.17
CA ASN A 63 -15.56 -17.84 -8.36
C ASN A 63 -14.91 -16.94 -9.43
N PRO A 64 -14.45 -17.50 -10.57
CA PRO A 64 -13.79 -16.74 -11.64
C PRO A 64 -14.64 -15.61 -12.22
N ASP A 65 -15.92 -15.84 -12.50
CA ASP A 65 -16.80 -14.80 -13.08
C ASP A 65 -16.96 -13.61 -12.13
N ARG A 66 -17.09 -13.90 -10.82
CA ARG A 66 -17.15 -12.86 -9.77
C ARG A 66 -15.81 -12.14 -9.61
N ARG A 67 -14.71 -12.84 -9.84
CA ARG A 67 -13.36 -12.25 -9.87
C ARG A 67 -13.22 -11.26 -11.01
N ASP A 68 -13.64 -11.62 -12.22
CA ASP A 68 -13.51 -10.76 -13.38
C ASP A 68 -14.34 -9.49 -13.25
N LEU A 69 -15.57 -9.60 -12.72
CA LEU A 69 -16.37 -8.41 -12.37
C LEU A 69 -15.66 -7.52 -11.34
N LEU A 70 -15.15 -8.10 -10.24
CA LEU A 70 -14.47 -7.34 -9.20
C LEU A 70 -13.21 -6.63 -9.71
N VAL A 71 -12.42 -7.34 -10.53
CA VAL A 71 -11.23 -6.79 -11.20
C VAL A 71 -11.63 -5.67 -12.16
N GLY A 72 -12.68 -5.87 -12.95
CA GLY A 72 -13.21 -4.87 -13.87
C GLY A 72 -13.71 -3.60 -13.18
N LEU A 73 -14.31 -3.73 -11.99
CA LEU A 73 -14.68 -2.60 -11.13
C LEU A 73 -13.44 -1.83 -10.64
N ALA A 74 -12.43 -2.54 -10.13
CA ALA A 74 -11.20 -1.93 -9.66
C ALA A 74 -10.43 -1.21 -10.77
N ALA A 75 -10.40 -1.78 -11.99
CA ALA A 75 -9.81 -1.17 -13.18
C ALA A 75 -10.54 0.11 -13.65
N ARG A 76 -11.73 0.37 -13.11
CA ARG A 76 -12.54 1.58 -13.35
C ARG A 76 -12.61 2.51 -12.13
N GLY A 77 -11.76 2.30 -11.13
CA GLY A 77 -11.66 3.17 -9.95
C GLY A 77 -12.76 3.00 -8.92
N PHE A 78 -13.46 1.85 -8.93
CA PHE A 78 -14.50 1.55 -7.95
C PHE A 78 -13.96 0.72 -6.77
N TYR A 79 -14.27 1.18 -5.56
CA TYR A 79 -13.84 0.55 -4.31
C TYR A 79 -15.03 0.15 -3.46
N GLY A 80 -15.04 -1.11 -3.01
CA GLY A 80 -16.02 -1.57 -2.02
C GLY A 80 -15.87 -0.74 -0.74
N TYR A 81 -16.96 -0.22 -0.20
CA TYR A 81 -16.95 0.58 1.05
C TYR A 81 -17.89 0.06 2.14
N VAL A 82 -18.89 -0.75 1.77
CA VAL A 82 -19.80 -1.40 2.70
C VAL A 82 -20.41 -2.65 2.07
N THR A 83 -20.80 -3.60 2.91
CA THR A 83 -21.62 -4.73 2.52
C THR A 83 -22.84 -4.77 3.43
N ASP A 84 -24.00 -4.90 2.79
CA ASP A 84 -25.29 -5.04 3.44
C ASP A 84 -26.00 -6.20 2.76
N ASP A 85 -26.34 -7.23 3.54
CA ASP A 85 -26.82 -8.52 3.04
C ASP A 85 -25.93 -9.09 1.92
N TYR A 86 -26.47 -9.23 0.70
CA TYR A 86 -25.78 -9.73 -0.49
C TYR A 86 -25.35 -8.63 -1.46
N ILE A 87 -25.36 -7.39 -0.99
CA ILE A 87 -25.00 -6.24 -1.80
C ILE A 87 -23.69 -5.69 -1.29
N THR A 88 -22.65 -5.83 -2.10
CA THR A 88 -21.42 -5.06 -1.88
C THR A 88 -21.56 -3.74 -2.63
N ARG A 89 -21.47 -2.64 -1.89
CA ARG A 89 -21.57 -1.29 -2.46
C ARG A 89 -20.19 -0.75 -2.76
N TYR A 90 -20.06 -0.19 -3.94
CA TYR A 90 -18.83 0.38 -4.49
C TYR A 90 -19.00 1.87 -4.70
N VAL A 91 -17.92 2.61 -4.47
CA VAL A 91 -17.82 4.04 -4.73
C VAL A 91 -16.69 4.31 -5.70
N HIS A 92 -16.92 5.20 -6.64
CA HIS A 92 -15.85 5.68 -7.52
C HIS A 92 -14.90 6.62 -6.77
N GLU A 93 -13.59 6.54 -7.02
CA GLU A 93 -12.53 7.30 -6.34
C GLU A 93 -12.85 8.79 -6.13
N ARG A 94 -13.34 9.46 -7.18
CA ARG A 94 -13.75 10.87 -7.18
C ARG A 94 -14.75 11.28 -6.08
N ARG A 95 -15.40 10.33 -5.42
CA ARG A 95 -16.34 10.57 -4.32
C ARG A 95 -15.79 10.18 -2.94
N LEU A 96 -14.55 9.70 -2.84
CA LEU A 96 -13.96 9.28 -1.57
C LEU A 96 -13.93 10.42 -0.54
N ASN A 97 -13.57 11.64 -0.95
CA ASN A 97 -13.55 12.81 -0.07
C ASN A 97 -14.93 13.14 0.54
N ALA A 98 -16.01 12.82 -0.16
CA ALA A 98 -17.38 13.11 0.27
C ALA A 98 -18.03 11.93 1.03
N LEU A 99 -17.43 10.74 0.97
CA LEU A 99 -17.96 9.51 1.58
C LEU A 99 -17.14 9.03 2.78
N TRP A 100 -15.82 8.96 2.65
CA TRP A 100 -14.97 8.31 3.65
C TRP A 100 -14.78 9.21 4.88
N ASN A 101 -15.34 8.80 6.02
CA ASN A 101 -15.42 9.65 7.22
C ASN A 101 -14.10 10.33 7.65
N PRO A 102 -12.94 9.65 7.69
CA PRO A 102 -11.66 10.29 8.01
C PRO A 102 -11.25 11.40 7.03
N LEU A 103 -11.58 11.28 5.74
CA LEU A 103 -11.36 12.36 4.76
C LEU A 103 -12.34 13.52 5.00
N LYS A 104 -13.60 13.21 5.33
CA LYS A 104 -14.63 14.22 5.60
C LYS A 104 -14.35 15.02 6.87
N SER A 105 -13.82 14.36 7.91
CA SER A 105 -13.49 14.98 9.19
C SER A 105 -12.17 15.75 9.15
N GLY A 106 -11.36 15.57 8.10
CA GLY A 106 -10.01 16.12 8.00
C GLY A 106 -8.97 15.36 8.82
N GLU A 107 -9.32 14.19 9.38
CA GLU A 107 -8.34 13.28 10.00
C GLU A 107 -7.31 12.80 8.97
N TYR A 108 -7.79 12.47 7.76
CA TYR A 108 -6.98 12.19 6.59
C TYR A 108 -7.09 13.33 5.58
N SER A 109 -6.07 13.47 4.76
CA SER A 109 -6.01 14.39 3.62
C SER A 109 -5.91 13.60 2.32
N MET A 110 -6.28 14.24 1.22
CA MET A 110 -6.09 13.71 -0.14
C MET A 110 -5.33 14.74 -0.96
N SER A 111 -4.26 14.33 -1.64
CA SER A 111 -3.51 15.22 -2.54
C SER A 111 -4.34 15.59 -3.77
N ALA A 112 -3.88 16.57 -4.55
CA ALA A 112 -4.56 16.94 -5.80
C ALA A 112 -4.57 15.78 -6.81
N GLU A 113 -3.59 14.89 -6.69
CA GLU A 113 -3.39 13.69 -7.50
C GLU A 113 -4.10 12.44 -6.93
N GLY A 114 -4.92 12.59 -5.89
CA GLY A 114 -5.74 11.51 -5.32
C GLY A 114 -5.06 10.65 -4.25
N VAL A 115 -3.80 10.95 -3.87
CA VAL A 115 -3.10 10.16 -2.85
C VAL A 115 -3.64 10.50 -1.47
N VAL A 116 -4.20 9.50 -0.76
CA VAL A 116 -4.74 9.67 0.59
C VAL A 116 -3.63 9.45 1.63
N TYR A 117 -3.51 10.38 2.58
CA TYR A 117 -2.44 10.39 3.58
C TYR A 117 -2.88 11.04 4.91
N SER A 118 -2.07 10.87 5.95
CA SER A 118 -2.15 11.64 7.21
C SER A 118 -0.79 12.20 7.58
N TYR A 119 -0.77 13.34 8.26
CA TYR A 119 0.46 14.01 8.70
C TYR A 119 0.40 14.29 10.19
N THR A 120 1.43 13.87 10.92
CA THR A 120 1.64 14.18 12.34
C THR A 120 2.86 15.08 12.45
N ALA A 121 2.69 16.25 13.05
CA ALA A 121 3.79 17.18 13.34
C ALA A 121 4.79 16.55 14.34
N PRO A 122 6.06 16.99 14.34
CA PRO A 122 7.02 16.53 15.34
C PRO A 122 6.56 16.94 16.75
N THR A 123 6.99 16.18 17.76
CA THR A 123 6.64 16.49 19.16
C THR A 123 7.48 17.64 19.73
N VAL A 124 8.68 17.86 19.17
CA VAL A 124 9.56 18.98 19.53
C VAL A 124 10.07 19.63 18.25
N ASP A 125 10.03 20.97 18.19
CA ASP A 125 10.69 21.71 17.13
C ASP A 125 12.11 22.08 17.56
N LEU A 126 13.10 21.43 16.95
CA LEU A 126 14.53 21.69 17.16
C LEU A 126 15.16 22.49 16.01
N GLY A 127 14.38 23.02 15.07
CA GLY A 127 14.89 23.72 13.89
C GLY A 127 15.55 22.83 12.83
N ASN A 128 15.54 21.50 13.02
CA ASN A 128 16.03 20.51 12.06
C ASN A 128 15.04 19.34 11.93
N THR A 129 13.82 19.67 11.50
CA THR A 129 12.73 18.69 11.37
C THR A 129 13.12 17.55 10.43
N LYS A 130 12.81 16.32 10.85
CA LYS A 130 12.98 15.10 10.06
C LYS A 130 11.63 14.56 9.63
N LEU A 131 11.62 13.65 8.64
CA LEU A 131 10.39 13.02 8.16
C LEU A 131 10.54 11.51 8.11
N LEU A 132 9.67 10.82 8.84
CA LEU A 132 9.42 9.39 8.64
C LEU A 132 8.17 9.23 7.76
N VAL A 133 8.34 8.66 6.58
CA VAL A 133 7.23 8.29 5.69
C VAL A 133 6.89 6.82 5.92
N ILE A 134 5.66 6.54 6.35
CA ILE A 134 5.19 5.18 6.62
C ILE A 134 4.19 4.77 5.55
N PHE A 135 4.50 3.71 4.83
CA PHE A 135 3.59 3.05 3.91
C PHE A 135 2.78 1.99 4.64
N SER A 136 1.45 2.10 4.60
CA SER A 136 0.54 1.09 5.13
C SER A 136 0.76 -0.27 4.46
N ALA A 137 0.83 -1.31 5.29
CA ALA A 137 0.69 -2.69 4.88
C ALA A 137 -0.80 -3.04 4.66
N MET A 138 -1.10 -4.30 4.40
CA MET A 138 -2.48 -4.77 4.32
C MET A 138 -3.12 -4.80 5.72
N ASN A 139 -4.33 -4.26 5.85
CA ASN A 139 -5.08 -4.34 7.10
C ASN A 139 -5.81 -5.68 7.23
N ALA A 140 -5.84 -6.28 8.41
CA ALA A 140 -6.68 -7.44 8.68
C ALA A 140 -8.09 -6.98 9.14
N PRO A 141 -9.19 -7.54 8.61
CA PRO A 141 -9.26 -8.56 7.57
C PRO A 141 -9.09 -7.97 6.15
N ILE A 142 -8.22 -8.60 5.36
CA ILE A 142 -7.77 -8.12 4.04
C ILE A 142 -8.89 -8.01 2.99
N TYR A 143 -9.93 -8.85 3.13
CA TYR A 143 -11.06 -8.89 2.21
C TYR A 143 -12.29 -8.14 2.75
N SER A 144 -12.13 -7.24 3.72
CA SER A 144 -13.26 -6.41 4.17
C SER A 144 -13.71 -5.46 3.07
N SER A 145 -15.01 -5.15 3.04
CA SER A 145 -15.53 -4.07 2.20
C SER A 145 -15.23 -2.68 2.77
N SER A 146 -14.54 -2.54 3.91
CA SER A 146 -14.21 -1.23 4.48
C SER A 146 -13.07 -0.54 3.73
N LEU A 147 -13.20 0.77 3.46
CA LEU A 147 -12.11 1.60 2.91
C LEU A 147 -10.88 1.65 3.83
N MET A 148 -11.05 1.38 5.13
CA MET A 148 -9.94 1.27 6.08
C MET A 148 -8.97 0.12 5.75
N ARG A 149 -9.33 -0.80 4.83
CA ARG A 149 -8.41 -1.82 4.32
C ARG A 149 -7.18 -1.22 3.63
N TYR A 150 -7.33 -0.04 3.04
CA TYR A 150 -6.26 0.65 2.30
C TYR A 150 -5.35 1.48 3.21
N PHE A 151 -5.78 1.81 4.43
CA PHE A 151 -5.04 2.69 5.32
C PHE A 151 -4.78 2.07 6.71
N ALA A 152 -4.08 0.94 6.72
CA ALA A 152 -3.61 0.32 7.95
C ALA A 152 -2.67 1.25 8.72
N GLN A 153 -2.94 1.48 10.01
CA GLN A 153 -2.11 2.31 10.87
C GLN A 153 -0.93 1.50 11.43
N ASN A 154 -0.12 0.91 10.55
CA ASN A 154 1.09 0.18 10.96
C ASN A 154 2.02 1.12 11.74
N PHE A 155 2.60 0.60 12.82
CA PHE A 155 3.45 1.36 13.73
C PHE A 155 2.79 2.68 14.19
N SER A 156 1.52 2.61 14.60
CA SER A 156 0.71 3.77 15.03
C SER A 156 1.37 4.57 16.16
N THR A 157 2.15 3.91 17.02
CA THR A 157 2.89 4.51 18.13
C THR A 157 4.33 4.91 17.78
N ALA A 158 4.71 4.93 16.50
CA ALA A 158 6.08 5.24 16.04
C ALA A 158 6.68 6.49 16.71
N GLN A 159 5.88 7.54 16.93
CA GLN A 159 6.31 8.78 17.59
C GLN A 159 6.96 8.56 18.97
N LYS A 160 6.60 7.48 19.68
CA LYS A 160 7.17 7.14 21.00
C LYS A 160 8.59 6.57 20.93
N TYR A 161 9.00 6.10 19.75
CA TYR A 161 10.22 5.31 19.56
C TYR A 161 11.22 5.95 18.59
N ILE A 162 10.85 7.09 18.01
CA ILE A 162 11.71 7.86 17.09
C ILE A 162 12.07 9.19 17.72
N THR A 163 13.10 9.82 17.16
CA THR A 163 13.59 11.11 17.64
C THR A 163 12.51 12.22 17.55
N PRO A 164 12.35 13.06 18.60
CA PRO A 164 11.16 13.92 18.78
C PRO A 164 10.97 15.00 17.72
N GLU A 165 12.03 15.41 17.02
CA GLU A 165 11.98 16.33 15.87
C GLU A 165 11.49 15.69 14.56
N THR A 166 11.04 14.43 14.61
CA THR A 166 10.56 13.70 13.44
C THR A 166 9.06 13.84 13.27
N ALA A 167 8.65 14.45 12.16
CA ALA A 167 7.28 14.40 11.66
C ALA A 167 6.98 13.02 11.05
N ILE A 168 5.71 12.61 11.03
CA ILE A 168 5.29 11.35 10.40
C ILE A 168 4.30 11.64 9.29
N LEU A 169 4.61 11.19 8.07
CA LEU A 169 3.68 11.15 6.94
C LEU A 169 3.26 9.69 6.73
N ARG A 170 1.97 9.37 6.86
CA ARG A 170 1.47 8.04 6.53
C ARG A 170 0.74 8.08 5.20
N ILE A 171 1.07 7.19 4.28
CA ILE A 171 0.48 7.12 2.95
C ILE A 171 -0.34 5.84 2.88
N SER A 172 -1.60 5.96 2.44
CA SER A 172 -2.48 4.83 2.22
C SER A 172 -2.31 4.23 0.83
N ASP A 173 -2.65 2.95 0.68
CA ASP A 173 -2.55 2.21 -0.58
C ASP A 173 -3.90 2.11 -1.28
N VAL A 174 -4.55 3.25 -1.59
CA VAL A 174 -5.83 3.26 -2.29
C VAL A 174 -5.62 2.90 -3.76
N GLY A 175 -6.17 1.77 -4.17
CA GLY A 175 -6.09 1.28 -5.55
C GLY A 175 -6.29 -0.23 -5.63
N GLY A 176 -6.55 -0.74 -6.83
CA GLY A 176 -6.81 -2.17 -7.05
C GLY A 176 -7.94 -2.71 -6.16
N VAL A 177 -7.94 -4.03 -5.94
CA VAL A 177 -8.96 -4.68 -5.09
C VAL A 177 -8.61 -4.51 -3.60
N VAL A 178 -7.36 -4.81 -3.23
CA VAL A 178 -6.86 -4.81 -1.84
C VAL A 178 -5.64 -3.89 -1.64
N GLY A 179 -5.45 -2.96 -2.57
CA GLY A 179 -4.31 -2.07 -2.66
C GLY A 179 -3.53 -2.29 -3.96
N ASN A 180 -2.76 -1.28 -4.39
CA ASN A 180 -1.94 -1.36 -5.59
C ASN A 180 -0.44 -1.47 -5.29
N PHE A 181 -0.06 -1.83 -4.05
CA PHE A 181 1.35 -1.92 -3.65
C PHE A 181 2.13 -0.62 -3.89
N TYR A 182 1.43 0.52 -3.93
CA TYR A 182 2.02 1.82 -4.26
C TYR A 182 2.66 1.88 -5.66
N MET A 183 2.22 0.98 -6.55
CA MET A 183 2.69 0.86 -7.93
C MET A 183 1.64 1.43 -8.89
N ASN A 184 2.03 1.58 -10.16
CA ASN A 184 1.10 1.93 -11.22
C ASN A 184 0.16 0.75 -11.53
N THR A 185 -1.10 1.07 -11.79
CA THR A 185 -2.13 0.13 -12.23
C THR A 185 -2.77 0.62 -13.52
N SER A 186 -3.62 -0.21 -14.13
CA SER A 186 -4.42 0.17 -15.30
C SER A 186 -5.32 1.39 -15.03
N TYR A 187 -5.77 1.60 -13.79
CA TYR A 187 -6.51 2.80 -13.40
C TYR A 187 -5.61 3.94 -12.90
N HIS A 188 -4.57 3.63 -12.12
CA HIS A 188 -3.62 4.60 -11.57
C HIS A 188 -2.28 4.56 -12.31
N LEU A 189 -2.26 5.04 -13.56
CA LEU A 189 -1.07 4.98 -14.41
C LEU A 189 0.13 5.79 -13.89
N ASN A 190 -0.11 6.80 -13.05
CA ASN A 190 0.91 7.72 -12.53
C ASN A 190 1.04 7.64 -10.99
N ASN A 191 0.58 6.56 -10.36
CA ASN A 191 0.59 6.44 -8.89
C ASN A 191 2.00 6.65 -8.30
N VAL A 192 3.01 6.07 -8.95
CA VAL A 192 4.40 6.15 -8.51
C VAL A 192 4.89 7.61 -8.48
N GLU A 193 4.61 8.36 -9.54
CA GLU A 193 4.96 9.77 -9.64
C GLU A 193 4.16 10.62 -8.63
N ASN A 194 2.88 10.31 -8.43
CA ASN A 194 2.00 11.03 -7.52
C ASN A 194 2.46 10.90 -6.06
N ILE A 195 2.91 9.71 -5.66
CA ILE A 195 3.48 9.47 -4.31
C ILE A 195 4.79 10.25 -4.14
N GLN A 196 5.69 10.22 -5.13
CA GLN A 196 6.94 10.98 -5.11
C GLN A 196 6.67 12.50 -5.02
N LYS A 197 5.70 13.01 -5.78
CA LYS A 197 5.23 14.41 -5.71
C LYS A 197 4.70 14.76 -4.33
N LEU A 198 3.91 13.88 -3.69
CA LEU A 198 3.41 14.11 -2.34
C LEU A 198 4.55 14.24 -1.32
N ILE A 199 5.50 13.31 -1.32
CA ILE A 199 6.64 13.34 -0.39
C ILE A 199 7.43 14.64 -0.58
N LYS A 200 7.73 14.99 -1.83
CA LYS A 200 8.44 16.24 -2.17
C LYS A 200 7.67 17.49 -1.75
N LYS A 201 6.35 17.52 -1.98
CA LYS A 201 5.48 18.64 -1.57
C LYS A 201 5.50 18.84 -0.06
N ILE A 202 5.39 17.76 0.72
CA ILE A 202 5.47 17.81 2.19
C ILE A 202 6.84 18.31 2.61
N SER A 203 7.91 17.73 2.07
CA SER A 203 9.29 18.16 2.32
C SER A 203 9.49 19.66 2.10
N ILE A 204 9.10 20.20 0.95
CA ILE A 204 9.20 21.64 0.65
C ILE A 204 8.35 22.47 1.61
N SER A 205 7.08 22.09 1.82
CA SER A 205 6.15 22.85 2.66
C SER A 205 6.56 22.91 4.14
N LYS A 206 7.38 21.95 4.58
CA LYS A 206 7.87 21.82 5.96
C LYS A 206 9.36 22.11 6.10
N ASN A 207 10.03 22.56 5.03
CA ASN A 207 11.46 22.84 4.99
C ASN A 207 12.34 21.66 5.46
N ILE A 208 12.00 20.44 5.02
CA ILE A 208 12.72 19.20 5.39
C ILE A 208 13.66 18.81 4.25
N MET A 209 14.96 18.73 4.53
CA MET A 209 15.97 18.28 3.56
C MET A 209 15.75 16.82 3.15
N SER A 210 16.04 16.46 1.90
CA SER A 210 15.87 15.08 1.39
C SER A 210 16.64 14.04 2.22
N LEU A 211 17.85 14.38 2.68
CA LEU A 211 18.68 13.51 3.53
C LEU A 211 18.07 13.22 4.92
N ASN A 212 17.08 14.02 5.35
CA ASN A 212 16.33 13.87 6.60
C ASN A 212 15.01 13.11 6.40
N ILE A 213 14.78 12.54 5.22
CA ILE A 213 13.59 11.75 4.91
C ILE A 213 13.96 10.27 4.94
N VAL A 214 13.19 9.51 5.72
CA VAL A 214 13.32 8.06 5.83
C VAL A 214 11.99 7.41 5.47
N LEU A 215 12.01 6.49 4.51
CA LEU A 215 10.85 5.69 4.12
C LEU A 215 10.81 4.40 4.93
N TYR A 216 9.63 3.96 5.34
CA TYR A 216 9.44 2.74 6.12
C TYR A 216 8.17 2.00 5.72
N GLY A 217 8.28 0.68 5.67
CA GLY A 217 7.09 -0.18 5.67
C GLY A 217 7.43 -1.66 5.82
N THR A 218 6.38 -2.46 5.99
CA THR A 218 6.46 -3.93 6.07
C THR A 218 5.57 -4.58 5.03
N SER A 219 5.95 -5.75 4.50
CA SER A 219 5.19 -6.47 3.49
C SER A 219 4.94 -5.58 2.27
N LYS A 220 3.68 -5.33 1.92
CA LYS A 220 3.25 -4.35 0.91
C LYS A 220 3.82 -2.94 1.12
N GLY A 221 3.87 -2.46 2.36
CA GLY A 221 4.51 -1.19 2.67
C GLY A 221 6.05 -1.26 2.56
N GLY A 222 6.63 -2.44 2.79
CA GLY A 222 8.06 -2.68 2.61
C GLY A 222 8.44 -2.65 1.12
N THR A 223 7.59 -3.21 0.26
CA THR A 223 7.69 -3.09 -1.20
C THR A 223 7.75 -1.62 -1.61
N ALA A 224 6.85 -0.80 -1.09
CA ALA A 224 6.78 0.63 -1.38
C ALA A 224 8.00 1.41 -0.88
N ALA A 225 8.41 1.18 0.38
CA ALA A 225 9.56 1.83 0.97
C ALA A 225 10.85 1.53 0.17
N LEU A 226 11.02 0.29 -0.27
CA LEU A 226 12.14 -0.12 -1.10
C LEU A 226 12.09 0.56 -2.46
N TYR A 227 10.96 0.40 -3.18
CA TYR A 227 10.83 0.88 -4.54
C TYR A 227 10.97 2.40 -4.63
N HIS A 228 10.23 3.14 -3.79
CA HIS A 228 10.32 4.59 -3.73
C HIS A 228 11.65 5.10 -3.17
N GLY A 229 12.32 4.32 -2.31
CA GLY A 229 13.65 4.63 -1.81
C GLY A 229 14.69 4.60 -2.93
N LEU A 230 14.68 3.53 -3.75
CA LEU A 230 15.61 3.35 -4.85
C LEU A 230 15.44 4.38 -5.97
N ILE A 231 14.19 4.69 -6.38
CA ILE A 231 13.95 5.63 -7.48
C ILE A 231 13.97 7.11 -7.05
N GLY A 232 13.73 7.38 -5.76
CA GLY A 232 13.58 8.73 -5.22
C GLY A 232 14.80 9.26 -4.49
N ASP A 233 15.88 8.47 -4.43
CA ASP A 233 17.10 8.75 -3.65
C ASP A 233 16.81 9.08 -2.17
N TYR A 234 15.88 8.31 -1.57
CA TYR A 234 15.56 8.42 -0.15
C TYR A 234 16.19 7.30 0.65
N LYS A 235 16.48 7.57 1.93
CA LYS A 235 16.77 6.52 2.89
C LYS A 235 15.54 5.64 3.09
N SER A 236 15.70 4.33 3.23
CA SER A 236 14.56 3.43 3.40
C SER A 236 14.84 2.24 4.32
N ILE A 237 13.83 1.81 5.07
CA ILE A 237 13.80 0.53 5.77
C ILE A 237 12.63 -0.29 5.22
N SER A 238 12.96 -1.44 4.61
CA SER A 238 12.00 -2.30 3.97
C SER A 238 11.96 -3.64 4.68
N VAL A 239 10.87 -3.93 5.38
CA VAL A 239 10.72 -5.15 6.18
C VAL A 239 9.94 -6.20 5.40
N ASP A 240 10.64 -7.27 5.03
CA ASP A 240 10.18 -8.40 4.22
C ASP A 240 9.40 -7.94 2.98
N PRO A 241 10.02 -7.14 2.09
CA PRO A 241 9.32 -6.61 0.93
C PRO A 241 8.87 -7.74 -0.02
N VAL A 242 7.67 -7.62 -0.56
CA VAL A 242 7.17 -8.51 -1.61
C VAL A 242 7.72 -8.03 -2.95
N VAL A 243 8.76 -8.71 -3.45
CA VAL A 243 9.44 -8.39 -4.71
C VAL A 243 9.08 -9.35 -5.85
N SER A 244 8.26 -10.37 -5.58
CA SER A 244 7.70 -11.28 -6.58
C SER A 244 6.28 -11.65 -6.20
N ASP A 245 5.40 -11.79 -7.20
CA ASP A 245 4.00 -12.18 -7.02
C ASP A 245 3.85 -13.70 -6.83
N HIS A 246 4.86 -14.49 -7.19
CA HIS A 246 4.79 -15.94 -7.33
C HIS A 246 4.31 -16.67 -6.07
N HIS A 247 4.74 -16.26 -4.87
CA HIS A 247 4.26 -16.88 -3.63
C HIS A 247 2.74 -16.73 -3.48
N TYR A 248 2.20 -15.55 -3.76
CA TYR A 248 0.77 -15.29 -3.57
C TYR A 248 -0.08 -15.80 -4.73
N VAL A 249 0.42 -15.72 -5.95
CA VAL A 249 -0.28 -16.20 -7.14
C VAL A 249 -0.42 -17.72 -7.10
N GLU A 250 0.68 -18.44 -6.88
CA GLU A 250 0.68 -19.90 -7.00
C GLU A 250 0.19 -20.61 -5.74
N LEU A 251 0.65 -20.19 -4.56
CA LEU A 251 0.35 -20.90 -3.31
C LEU A 251 -0.93 -20.40 -2.63
N TRP A 252 -1.34 -19.16 -2.93
CA TRP A 252 -2.51 -18.52 -2.31
C TRP A 252 -3.58 -18.15 -3.34
N SER A 253 -3.58 -18.78 -4.51
CA SER A 253 -4.58 -18.58 -5.57
C SER A 253 -4.82 -17.10 -5.89
N ASP A 254 -3.73 -16.33 -6.00
CA ASP A 254 -3.74 -14.88 -6.18
C ASP A 254 -4.62 -14.12 -5.16
N SER A 255 -4.27 -14.27 -3.89
CA SER A 255 -4.90 -13.60 -2.73
C SER A 255 -4.85 -12.08 -2.79
N HIS A 256 -3.90 -11.52 -3.55
CA HIS A 256 -3.71 -10.07 -3.68
C HIS A 256 -4.35 -9.48 -4.93
N PHE A 257 -4.98 -10.30 -5.78
CA PHE A 257 -5.57 -9.84 -7.05
C PHE A 257 -4.53 -9.12 -7.93
N THR A 258 -3.36 -9.73 -8.08
CA THR A 258 -2.25 -9.17 -8.85
C THR A 258 -2.27 -9.58 -10.31
N VAL A 259 -3.04 -10.61 -10.67
CA VAL A 259 -3.22 -11.05 -12.07
C VAL A 259 -4.42 -10.35 -12.73
N ASN A 260 -4.65 -10.62 -14.02
CA ASN A 260 -5.79 -10.12 -14.80
C ASN A 260 -5.84 -8.59 -14.94
N SER A 261 -4.72 -7.97 -15.32
CA SER A 261 -4.67 -6.59 -15.85
C SER A 261 -4.93 -5.45 -14.87
N ILE A 262 -4.87 -5.68 -13.55
CA ILE A 262 -4.81 -4.57 -12.58
C ILE A 262 -3.41 -3.94 -12.62
N PHE A 263 -2.36 -4.75 -12.50
CA PHE A 263 -0.98 -4.27 -12.55
C PHE A 263 -0.47 -4.25 -13.99
N ILE A 264 0.33 -3.23 -14.32
CA ILE A 264 0.91 -3.04 -15.66
C ILE A 264 2.03 -4.06 -15.93
N GLU A 265 2.74 -4.46 -14.88
CA GLU A 265 3.80 -5.47 -14.92
C GLU A 265 3.84 -6.23 -13.59
N THR A 266 4.54 -7.37 -13.56
CA THR A 266 4.76 -8.13 -12.32
C THR A 266 5.76 -7.43 -11.41
N LYS A 267 5.67 -7.68 -10.10
CA LYS A 267 6.66 -7.14 -9.13
C LYS A 267 8.07 -7.60 -9.47
N GLU A 268 8.23 -8.84 -9.89
CA GLU A 268 9.54 -9.38 -10.24
C GLU A 268 10.17 -8.63 -11.42
N SER A 269 9.40 -8.40 -12.49
CA SER A 269 9.87 -7.61 -13.63
C SER A 269 10.24 -6.18 -13.23
N LEU A 270 9.39 -5.52 -12.42
CA LEU A 270 9.64 -4.16 -11.94
C LEU A 270 10.92 -4.08 -11.12
N PHE A 271 11.08 -4.96 -10.12
CA PHE A 271 12.25 -4.90 -9.24
C PHE A 271 13.53 -5.28 -9.95
N ARG A 272 13.53 -6.29 -10.83
CA ARG A 272 14.72 -6.62 -11.63
C ARG A 272 15.18 -5.42 -12.45
N ARG A 273 14.25 -4.75 -13.14
CA ARG A 273 14.57 -3.54 -13.91
C ARG A 273 15.07 -2.40 -13.01
N THR A 274 14.39 -2.12 -11.91
CA THR A 274 14.76 -1.06 -10.96
C THR A 274 16.16 -1.30 -10.36
N VAL A 275 16.48 -2.54 -10.01
CA VAL A 275 17.80 -2.91 -9.48
C VAL A 275 18.90 -2.72 -10.53
N SER A 276 18.65 -3.11 -11.78
CA SER A 276 19.59 -2.86 -12.88
C SER A 276 19.83 -1.37 -13.12
N GLU A 277 18.77 -0.56 -13.15
CA GLU A 277 18.85 0.90 -13.30
C GLU A 277 19.60 1.55 -12.12
N TYR A 278 19.32 1.13 -10.88
CA TYR A 278 20.02 1.60 -9.68
C TYR A 278 21.52 1.31 -9.72
N LEU A 279 21.90 0.08 -10.08
CA LEU A 279 23.31 -0.31 -10.18
C LEU A 279 24.06 0.50 -11.23
N GLU A 280 23.44 0.78 -12.37
CA GLU A 280 24.06 1.63 -13.41
C GLU A 280 24.24 3.06 -12.92
N ASN A 281 23.24 3.64 -12.25
CA ASN A 281 23.30 4.99 -11.69
C ASN A 281 24.39 5.12 -10.61
N CYS A 282 24.68 4.06 -9.86
CA CYS A 282 25.67 4.07 -8.76
C CYS A 282 27.05 3.53 -9.15
N LYS A 283 27.29 3.18 -10.41
CA LYS A 283 28.51 2.47 -10.86
C LYS A 283 29.82 3.15 -10.44
N ASN A 284 29.86 4.48 -10.48
CA ASN A 284 31.04 5.30 -10.17
C ASN A 284 30.87 6.13 -8.88
N ILE A 285 29.89 5.78 -8.05
CA ILE A 285 29.61 6.47 -6.79
C ILE A 285 30.07 5.56 -5.65
N GLU A 286 30.80 6.11 -4.68
CA GLU A 286 31.16 5.38 -3.47
C GLU A 286 29.89 4.90 -2.74
N PRO A 287 29.83 3.64 -2.26
CA PRO A 287 28.64 3.14 -1.58
C PRO A 287 28.34 3.94 -0.29
N GLU A 288 27.26 4.71 -0.30
CA GLU A 288 26.61 5.23 0.91
C GLU A 288 25.35 4.40 1.16
N VAL A 289 25.28 3.73 2.31
CA VAL A 289 24.13 2.88 2.62
C VAL A 289 22.95 3.73 3.05
N ARG A 290 22.03 3.93 2.11
CA ARG A 290 20.76 4.64 2.35
C ARG A 290 19.59 3.67 2.54
N ASN A 291 19.67 2.49 1.94
CA ASN A 291 18.57 1.53 1.93
C ASN A 291 18.94 0.27 2.70
N VAL A 292 18.04 -0.10 3.62
CA VAL A 292 18.17 -1.26 4.49
C VAL A 292 16.97 -2.20 4.26
N VAL A 293 17.26 -3.47 4.05
CA VAL A 293 16.24 -4.52 3.91
C VAL A 293 16.34 -5.46 5.11
N ILE A 294 15.25 -5.61 5.83
CA ILE A 294 15.11 -6.59 6.91
C ILE A 294 14.32 -7.76 6.36
N CYS A 295 14.83 -8.97 6.46
CA CYS A 295 14.20 -10.18 5.96
C CYS A 295 14.41 -11.32 6.96
N SER A 296 13.85 -12.49 6.68
CA SER A 296 14.14 -13.70 7.45
C SER A 296 14.22 -14.90 6.53
N LYS A 297 15.24 -15.74 6.67
CA LYS A 297 15.33 -17.05 6.00
C LYS A 297 14.13 -17.97 6.27
N ARG A 298 13.36 -17.69 7.32
CA ARG A 298 12.13 -18.40 7.66
C ARG A 298 10.90 -17.89 6.91
N SER A 299 10.99 -16.72 6.28
CA SER A 299 9.92 -16.18 5.45
C SER A 299 9.93 -16.83 4.06
N PRO A 300 8.75 -17.15 3.48
CA PRO A 300 8.68 -17.62 2.10
C PRO A 300 9.12 -16.56 1.07
N GLN A 301 9.21 -15.29 1.46
CA GLN A 301 9.72 -14.22 0.58
C GLN A 301 11.23 -14.24 0.41
N TYR A 302 11.97 -14.89 1.34
CA TYR A 302 13.43 -14.81 1.39
C TYR A 302 14.11 -15.21 0.09
N LYS A 303 13.68 -16.30 -0.56
CA LYS A 303 14.29 -16.74 -1.82
C LYS A 303 14.21 -15.70 -2.94
N TYR A 304 13.13 -14.91 -2.98
CA TYR A 304 12.97 -13.85 -3.97
C TYR A 304 13.78 -12.62 -3.59
N ILE A 305 13.79 -12.26 -2.30
CA ILE A 305 14.64 -11.20 -1.75
C ILE A 305 16.12 -11.49 -2.01
N GLU A 306 16.54 -12.74 -1.82
CA GLU A 306 17.92 -13.18 -2.05
C GLU A 306 18.32 -12.96 -3.51
N GLN A 307 17.56 -13.53 -4.44
CA GLN A 307 17.87 -13.50 -5.86
C GLN A 307 17.72 -12.11 -6.51
N ILE A 308 16.73 -11.31 -6.08
CA ILE A 308 16.42 -10.02 -6.71
C ILE A 308 17.16 -8.87 -6.02
N LEU A 309 17.43 -8.97 -4.72
CA LEU A 309 18.02 -7.89 -3.93
C LEU A 309 19.39 -8.25 -3.36
N ILE A 310 19.51 -9.31 -2.55
CA ILE A 310 20.76 -9.60 -1.83
C ILE A 310 21.91 -9.85 -2.81
N ASP A 311 21.75 -10.82 -3.70
CA ASP A 311 22.80 -11.21 -4.65
C ASP A 311 23.34 -10.02 -5.48
N PRO A 312 22.49 -9.17 -6.10
CA PRO A 312 22.98 -8.03 -6.87
C PRO A 312 23.37 -6.80 -6.03
N LEU A 313 22.85 -6.62 -4.81
CA LEU A 313 22.99 -5.36 -4.04
C LEU A 313 23.73 -5.48 -2.71
N ILE A 314 24.28 -6.64 -2.34
CA ILE A 314 24.95 -6.85 -1.05
C ILE A 314 26.09 -5.85 -0.76
N SER A 315 26.77 -5.35 -1.79
CA SER A 315 27.84 -4.34 -1.66
C SER A 315 27.34 -2.89 -1.59
N ARG A 316 26.05 -2.66 -1.81
CA ARG A 316 25.42 -1.33 -1.91
C ARG A 316 24.39 -1.07 -0.81
N LEU A 317 23.67 -2.11 -0.41
CA LEU A 317 22.61 -2.05 0.58
C LEU A 317 23.02 -2.81 1.85
N SER A 318 22.32 -2.53 2.95
CA SER A 318 22.44 -3.33 4.16
C SER A 318 21.27 -4.29 4.28
N PHE A 319 21.56 -5.55 4.60
CA PHE A 319 20.58 -6.61 4.76
C PHE A 319 20.67 -7.17 6.16
N PHE A 320 19.52 -7.29 6.83
CA PHE A 320 19.41 -7.92 8.13
C PHE A 320 18.52 -9.15 8.03
N ASN A 321 19.11 -10.34 8.15
CA ASN A 321 18.37 -11.59 8.31
C ASN A 321 18.03 -11.78 9.80
N VAL A 322 16.75 -11.65 10.16
CA VAL A 322 16.26 -11.90 11.52
C VAL A 322 15.90 -13.38 11.64
N ASP A 323 16.73 -14.16 12.33
CA ASP A 323 16.52 -15.60 12.57
C ASP A 323 15.82 -15.83 13.91
N HIS A 324 14.60 -15.30 14.02
CA HIS A 324 13.78 -15.48 15.21
C HIS A 324 12.90 -16.74 15.06
N PRO A 325 12.89 -17.69 16.01
CA PRO A 325 12.17 -18.97 15.87
C PRO A 325 10.66 -18.83 15.74
N GLY A 326 10.09 -17.76 16.29
CA GLY A 326 8.68 -17.40 16.14
C GLY A 326 8.31 -16.71 14.82
N ILE A 327 9.21 -16.67 13.83
CA ILE A 327 8.86 -16.35 12.44
C ILE A 327 8.52 -17.66 11.75
N LEU A 328 7.24 -17.88 11.48
CA LEU A 328 6.74 -19.09 10.83
C LEU A 328 6.25 -18.79 9.41
N ASP A 329 5.87 -17.54 9.15
CA ASP A 329 5.47 -17.05 7.84
C ASP A 329 5.80 -15.56 7.66
N HIS A 330 5.54 -15.04 6.46
CA HIS A 330 5.77 -13.65 6.07
C HIS A 330 5.18 -12.59 7.03
N PRO A 331 3.92 -12.71 7.53
CA PRO A 331 3.36 -11.71 8.44
C PRO A 331 4.10 -11.61 9.79
N ASP A 332 4.87 -12.63 10.17
CA ASP A 332 5.57 -12.65 11.46
C ASP A 332 6.85 -11.80 11.45
N VAL A 333 7.45 -11.56 10.28
CA VAL A 333 8.74 -10.85 10.18
C VAL A 333 8.63 -9.42 10.72
N GLY A 334 7.55 -8.71 10.41
CA GLY A 334 7.31 -7.34 10.89
C GLY A 334 7.34 -7.23 12.42
N PRO A 335 6.44 -7.92 13.15
CA PRO A 335 6.43 -7.91 14.61
C PRO A 335 7.74 -8.41 15.25
N LYS A 336 8.36 -9.47 14.70
CA LYS A 336 9.58 -10.07 15.29
C LYS A 336 10.85 -9.28 15.01
N SER A 337 10.85 -8.38 14.03
CA SER A 337 11.98 -7.51 13.71
C SER A 337 11.84 -6.07 14.24
N LEU A 338 10.77 -5.76 14.99
CA LEU A 338 10.47 -4.40 15.45
C LEU A 338 11.62 -3.71 16.22
N PRO A 339 12.35 -4.40 17.14
CA PRO A 339 13.50 -3.78 17.82
C PRO A 339 14.59 -3.33 16.85
N ILE A 340 14.97 -4.20 15.90
CA ILE A 340 15.99 -3.92 14.88
C ILE A 340 15.50 -2.83 13.92
N THR A 341 14.24 -2.90 13.51
CA THR A 341 13.58 -1.87 12.70
C THR A 341 13.69 -0.49 13.36
N THR A 342 13.36 -0.41 14.65
CA THR A 342 13.38 0.84 15.42
C THR A 342 14.79 1.40 15.58
N MET A 343 15.77 0.53 15.84
CA MET A 343 17.18 0.89 15.89
C MET A 343 17.62 1.51 14.55
N ILE A 344 17.36 0.84 13.43
CA ILE A 344 17.77 1.29 12.09
C ILE A 344 17.09 2.62 11.72
N ILE A 345 15.79 2.77 12.00
CA ILE A 345 15.07 4.04 11.77
C ILE A 345 15.79 5.20 12.47
N ASN A 346 16.12 5.05 13.75
CA ASN A 346 16.81 6.08 14.49
C ASN A 346 18.24 6.32 13.98
N SER A 347 18.98 5.26 13.63
CA SER A 347 20.30 5.40 13.01
C SER A 347 20.25 6.25 11.74
N LEU A 348 19.32 5.96 10.82
CA LEU A 348 19.17 6.71 9.58
C LEU A 348 18.70 8.16 9.80
N LEU A 349 17.82 8.39 10.78
CA LEU A 349 17.37 9.72 11.19
C LEU A 349 18.47 10.55 11.87
N TYR A 350 19.39 9.93 12.60
CA TYR A 350 20.54 10.60 13.22
C TYR A 350 21.76 10.70 12.30
N GLY A 351 21.75 10.04 11.14
CA GLY A 351 22.92 9.97 10.26
C GLY A 351 24.03 9.09 10.83
N ILE A 352 23.66 8.07 11.62
CA ILE A 352 24.60 7.04 12.07
C ILE A 352 24.79 6.04 10.93
N ASP A 353 26.05 5.84 10.54
CA ASP A 353 26.40 4.96 9.43
C ASP A 353 26.01 3.51 9.68
N ILE A 354 25.48 2.86 8.65
CA ILE A 354 25.18 1.44 8.60
C ILE A 354 26.03 0.83 7.50
N LYS A 355 26.67 -0.31 7.77
CA LYS A 355 27.52 -0.99 6.78
C LYS A 355 26.67 -1.78 5.78
N SER A 356 27.13 -1.83 4.53
CA SER A 356 26.58 -2.71 3.52
C SER A 356 26.92 -4.16 3.85
N GLY A 357 26.16 -5.08 3.28
CA GLY A 357 26.35 -6.52 3.49
C GLY A 357 25.17 -7.17 4.18
N LEU A 358 25.31 -8.48 4.43
CA LEU A 358 24.30 -9.28 5.11
C LEU A 358 24.72 -9.56 6.55
N THR A 359 23.90 -9.15 7.50
CA THR A 359 24.05 -9.45 8.94
C THR A 359 22.92 -10.37 9.39
N THR A 360 23.23 -11.44 10.10
CA THR A 360 22.21 -12.26 10.78
C THR A 360 22.07 -11.82 12.23
N VAL A 361 20.82 -11.57 12.64
CA VAL A 361 20.44 -11.23 14.02
C VAL A 361 19.62 -12.39 14.56
N VAL A 362 20.00 -12.90 15.73
CA VAL A 362 19.38 -14.05 16.41
C VAL A 362 18.45 -13.58 17.51
#